data_AF-A0A1W9LUS1-F1
#
_entry.id   AF-A0A1W9LUS1-F1
#
_cell.length_a   1.000
_cell.length_b   1.000
_cell.length_c   1.000
_cell.angle_alpha   90.00
_cell.angle_beta   90.00
_cell.angle_gamma   90.00
#
_symmetry.space_group_name_H-M   'P 1'
#
loop_
_entity.id
_entity.type
_entity.pdbx_description
1 polymer ?
#
loop_
_entity_poly.entity_id
_entity_poly.type
_entity_poly.pdbx_seq_one_letter_code
_entity_poly.pdbx_strand_id
1 'polypeptide(L)'
;MLNLCQYAQCRLHFDTDEAILIAKRAMKAFFADGREVFEYLVSDLQKIRSGDHVSLIAELFYNMRIKYLRQEFVDFLGRLYRFQEAVPRYLIEKEFSISTDVDPKTGKQTDLDRLLESNEELKGFIASQKMPKGGNIDPSRVGTPRLVAFLDFLIEKKGMEKLRPVSDFFKKTEKLMNIRNNSIIGHGFKGVSEEIIKENYDGDVLEDLKAVVSLVLEKSGRESESDPFERINRILIERIGQL
;
A
#
# COMPACT_ATOMS: atom_id res chain seq x y z
N MET A 1 -11.51 13.59 -23.70
CA MET A 1 -10.09 13.42 -23.35
C MET A 1 -9.73 14.20 -22.10
N LEU A 2 -9.93 15.52 -22.03
CA LEU A 2 -9.59 16.35 -20.86
C LEU A 2 -10.11 15.80 -19.52
N ASN A 3 -11.40 15.47 -19.42
CA ASN A 3 -11.98 14.90 -18.19
C ASN A 3 -11.32 13.59 -17.75
N LEU A 4 -10.87 12.75 -18.71
CA LEU A 4 -10.23 11.47 -18.38
C LEU A 4 -8.81 11.69 -17.85
N CYS A 5 -8.08 12.66 -18.41
CA CYS A 5 -6.78 13.08 -17.88
C CYS A 5 -6.91 13.70 -16.48
N GLN A 6 -7.89 14.58 -16.27
CA GLN A 6 -8.16 15.19 -14.96
C GLN A 6 -8.57 14.13 -13.93
N TYR A 7 -9.43 13.19 -14.32
CA TYR A 7 -9.79 12.05 -13.48
C TYR A 7 -8.55 11.26 -13.04
N ALA A 8 -7.67 10.90 -14.01
CA ALA A 8 -6.46 10.14 -13.72
C ALA A 8 -5.49 10.91 -12.80
N GLN A 9 -5.40 12.23 -12.99
CA GLN A 9 -4.58 13.08 -12.13
C GLN A 9 -5.08 13.11 -10.68
N CYS A 10 -6.39 13.28 -10.47
CA CYS A 10 -6.98 13.21 -9.13
C CYS A 10 -6.74 11.85 -8.48
N ARG A 11 -6.90 10.76 -9.25
CA ARG A 11 -6.62 9.40 -8.78
C ARG A 11 -5.15 9.20 -8.37
N LEU A 12 -4.19 9.74 -9.13
CA LEU A 12 -2.75 9.73 -8.78
C LEU A 12 -2.42 10.56 -7.51
N HIS A 13 -3.32 11.44 -7.10
CA HIS A 13 -3.21 12.22 -5.86
C HIS A 13 -4.03 11.61 -4.71
N PHE A 14 -4.63 10.44 -4.89
CA PHE A 14 -5.59 9.86 -3.95
C PHE A 14 -6.82 10.75 -3.68
N ASP A 15 -7.10 11.74 -4.55
CA ASP A 15 -8.26 12.61 -4.46
C ASP A 15 -9.47 11.93 -5.10
N THR A 16 -10.02 10.96 -4.37
CA THR A 16 -11.14 10.14 -4.86
C THR A 16 -12.42 10.93 -5.03
N ASP A 17 -12.65 11.97 -4.22
CA ASP A 17 -13.87 12.77 -4.26
C ASP A 17 -13.91 13.64 -5.53
N GLU A 18 -12.83 14.36 -5.83
CA GLU A 18 -12.77 15.17 -7.05
C GLU A 18 -12.75 14.28 -8.30
N ALA A 19 -12.05 13.14 -8.25
CA ALA A 19 -12.05 12.18 -9.36
C ALA A 19 -13.48 11.69 -9.67
N ILE A 20 -14.26 11.30 -8.65
CA ILE A 20 -15.66 10.88 -8.82
C ILE A 20 -16.50 12.03 -9.38
N LEU A 21 -16.29 13.27 -8.93
CA LEU A 21 -17.02 14.43 -9.43
C LEU A 21 -16.74 14.68 -10.92
N ILE A 22 -15.48 14.63 -11.33
CA ILE A 22 -15.06 14.76 -12.73
C ILE A 22 -15.70 13.66 -13.59
N ALA A 23 -15.64 12.41 -13.15
CA ALA A 23 -16.24 11.29 -13.87
C ALA A 23 -17.76 11.46 -14.02
N LYS A 24 -18.46 11.87 -12.96
CA LYS A 24 -19.91 12.14 -13.00
C LYS A 24 -20.28 13.27 -13.95
N ARG A 25 -19.50 14.36 -14.00
CA ARG A 25 -19.68 15.44 -14.97
C ARG A 25 -19.46 14.93 -16.39
N ALA A 26 -18.41 14.14 -16.61
CA ALA A 26 -18.12 13.56 -17.91
C ALA A 26 -19.24 12.65 -18.41
N MET A 27 -19.80 11.78 -17.55
CA MET A 27 -20.92 10.90 -17.92
C MET A 27 -22.14 11.67 -18.44
N LYS A 28 -22.44 12.85 -17.86
CA LYS A 28 -23.57 13.69 -18.31
C LYS A 28 -23.32 14.34 -19.68
N ALA A 29 -22.07 14.48 -20.10
CA ALA A 29 -21.69 15.16 -21.33
C ALA A 29 -21.53 14.21 -22.54
N PHE A 30 -21.46 12.89 -22.34
CA PHE A 30 -21.29 11.90 -23.42
C PHE A 30 -22.61 11.20 -23.77
N PHE A 31 -22.87 10.99 -25.07
CA PHE A 31 -24.14 10.45 -25.58
C PHE A 31 -24.31 8.92 -25.54
N ALA A 32 -23.26 8.12 -25.25
CA ALA A 32 -23.35 6.71 -24.80
C ALA A 32 -21.94 6.11 -24.64
N ASP A 33 -21.12 6.25 -25.69
CA ASP A 33 -19.85 5.52 -25.89
C ASP A 33 -18.70 5.92 -24.93
N GLY A 34 -18.89 7.00 -24.16
CA GLY A 34 -17.98 7.41 -23.09
C GLY A 34 -18.49 7.09 -21.69
N ARG A 35 -19.78 6.75 -21.55
CA ARG A 35 -20.46 6.67 -20.26
C ARG A 35 -20.06 5.41 -19.50
N GLU A 36 -20.04 4.25 -20.17
CA GLU A 36 -19.68 2.96 -19.55
C GLU A 36 -18.27 2.98 -18.94
N VAL A 37 -17.32 3.63 -19.62
CA VAL A 37 -15.95 3.83 -19.12
C VAL A 37 -15.98 4.53 -17.76
N PHE A 38 -16.70 5.65 -17.66
CA PHE A 38 -16.77 6.42 -16.42
C PHE A 38 -17.62 5.72 -15.35
N GLU A 39 -18.63 4.94 -15.71
CA GLU A 39 -19.42 4.15 -14.76
C GLU A 39 -18.54 3.11 -14.06
N TYR A 40 -17.73 2.37 -14.82
CA TYR A 40 -16.74 1.44 -14.27
C TYR A 40 -15.73 2.17 -13.35
N LEU A 41 -15.15 3.27 -13.83
CA LEU A 41 -14.15 4.06 -13.09
C LEU A 41 -14.70 4.66 -11.79
N VAL A 42 -16.00 5.01 -11.75
CA VAL A 42 -16.66 5.47 -10.52
C VAL A 42 -16.90 4.33 -9.55
N SER A 43 -17.37 3.17 -10.04
CA SER A 43 -17.61 2.00 -9.18
C SER A 43 -16.35 1.56 -8.45
N ASP A 44 -15.23 1.53 -9.16
CA ASP A 44 -13.92 1.20 -8.61
C ASP A 44 -13.46 2.20 -7.52
N LEU A 45 -13.51 3.51 -7.80
CA LEU A 45 -13.16 4.53 -6.80
C LEU A 45 -14.08 4.54 -5.58
N GLN A 46 -15.34 4.08 -5.71
CA GLN A 46 -16.21 4.00 -4.53
C GLN A 46 -15.71 3.00 -3.50
N LYS A 47 -15.07 1.89 -3.92
CA LYS A 47 -14.43 0.94 -2.99
C LYS A 47 -13.29 1.61 -2.23
N ILE A 48 -12.44 2.35 -2.95
CA ILE A 48 -11.30 3.08 -2.37
C ILE A 48 -11.82 4.14 -1.37
N ARG A 49 -12.84 4.90 -1.77
CA ARG A 49 -13.45 5.94 -0.93
C ARG A 49 -14.16 5.37 0.31
N SER A 50 -14.74 4.17 0.22
CA SER A 50 -15.38 3.52 1.38
C SER A 50 -14.38 2.95 2.38
N GLY A 51 -13.08 3.12 2.16
CA GLY A 51 -12.04 2.60 3.05
C GLY A 51 -11.75 1.11 2.85
N ASP A 52 -12.10 0.53 1.70
CA ASP A 52 -11.79 -0.87 1.43
C ASP A 52 -10.27 -1.08 1.36
N HIS A 53 -9.70 -1.73 2.40
CA HIS A 53 -8.26 -1.87 2.57
C HIS A 53 -7.56 -2.51 1.38
N VAL A 54 -8.19 -3.50 0.75
CA VAL A 54 -7.63 -4.20 -0.41
C VAL A 54 -7.53 -3.27 -1.61
N SER A 55 -8.58 -2.49 -1.89
CA SER A 55 -8.59 -1.50 -2.98
C SER A 55 -7.60 -0.37 -2.71
N LEU A 56 -7.48 0.08 -1.46
CA LEU A 56 -6.50 1.09 -1.06
C LEU A 56 -5.05 0.61 -1.26
N ILE A 57 -4.74 -0.64 -0.89
CA ILE A 57 -3.41 -1.24 -1.09
C ILE A 57 -3.10 -1.36 -2.59
N ALA A 58 -4.04 -1.82 -3.40
CA ALA A 58 -3.87 -1.92 -4.84
C ALA A 58 -3.65 -0.54 -5.49
N GLU A 59 -4.46 0.46 -5.13
CA GLU A 59 -4.31 1.83 -5.60
C GLU A 59 -2.95 2.42 -5.22
N LEU A 60 -2.47 2.14 -4.01
CA LEU A 60 -1.17 2.59 -3.51
C LEU A 60 -0.03 1.97 -4.32
N PHE A 61 -0.12 0.70 -4.68
CA PHE A 61 0.85 0.05 -5.54
C PHE A 61 0.93 0.69 -6.92
N TYR A 62 -0.19 0.92 -7.60
CA TYR A 62 -0.18 1.56 -8.92
C TYR A 62 0.38 2.99 -8.85
N ASN A 63 0.04 3.73 -7.79
CA ASN A 63 0.63 5.04 -7.51
C ASN A 63 2.16 4.95 -7.32
N MET A 64 2.64 4.02 -6.50
CA MET A 64 4.08 3.81 -6.28
C MET A 64 4.81 3.47 -7.58
N ARG A 65 4.24 2.56 -8.40
CA ARG A 65 4.80 2.18 -9.70
C ARG A 65 4.98 3.40 -10.59
N ILE A 66 3.97 4.25 -10.70
CA ILE A 66 4.04 5.49 -11.51
C ILE A 66 5.10 6.44 -10.97
N LYS A 67 5.19 6.64 -9.65
CA LYS A 67 6.20 7.52 -9.05
C LYS A 67 7.61 7.00 -9.31
N TYR A 68 7.82 5.68 -9.23
CA TYR A 68 9.10 5.07 -9.57
C TYR A 68 9.45 5.29 -11.05
N LEU A 69 8.52 5.00 -11.98
CA LEU A 69 8.74 5.15 -13.42
C LEU A 69 8.98 6.61 -13.85
N ARG A 70 8.42 7.58 -13.11
CA ARG A 70 8.64 9.02 -13.33
C ARG A 70 9.89 9.56 -12.64
N GLN A 71 10.70 8.70 -12.02
CA GLN A 71 11.90 9.08 -11.25
C GLN A 71 11.58 9.99 -10.05
N GLU A 72 10.35 9.95 -9.55
CA GLU A 72 9.89 10.65 -8.35
C GLU A 72 10.21 9.79 -7.12
N PHE A 73 11.49 9.47 -6.90
CA PHE A 73 11.92 8.43 -5.93
C PHE A 73 11.65 8.80 -4.48
N VAL A 74 11.70 10.08 -4.12
CA VAL A 74 11.33 10.56 -2.79
C VAL A 74 9.85 10.26 -2.50
N ASP A 75 8.98 10.53 -3.46
CA ASP A 75 7.54 10.25 -3.40
C ASP A 75 7.23 8.75 -3.37
N PHE A 76 8.01 7.96 -4.10
CA PHE A 76 7.96 6.49 -4.04
C PHE A 76 8.26 5.99 -2.63
N LEU A 77 9.35 6.45 -2.00
CA LEU A 77 9.74 6.04 -0.66
C LEU A 77 8.72 6.46 0.41
N GLY A 78 8.10 7.64 0.28
CA GLY A 78 7.02 8.06 1.17
C GLY A 78 5.80 7.13 1.10
N ARG A 79 5.43 6.69 -0.10
CA ARG A 79 4.33 5.74 -0.32
C ARG A 79 4.69 4.32 0.12
N LEU A 80 5.94 3.90 -0.07
CA LEU A 80 6.44 2.61 0.40
C LEU A 80 6.32 2.50 1.92
N TYR A 81 6.63 3.55 2.66
CA TYR A 81 6.40 3.59 4.12
C TYR A 81 4.93 3.35 4.48
N ARG A 82 3.99 4.02 3.78
CA ARG A 82 2.54 3.79 3.99
C ARG A 82 2.12 2.36 3.64
N PHE A 83 2.71 1.76 2.61
CA PHE A 83 2.47 0.39 2.20
C PHE A 83 2.94 -0.62 3.25
N GLN A 84 4.12 -0.37 3.85
CA GLN A 84 4.65 -1.20 4.95
C GLN A 84 3.77 -1.18 6.20
N GLU A 85 2.97 -0.15 6.41
CA GLU A 85 1.96 -0.16 7.47
C GLU A 85 0.65 -0.83 7.00
N ALA A 86 0.17 -0.51 5.80
CA ALA A 86 -1.14 -0.95 5.32
C ALA A 86 -1.25 -2.47 5.17
N VAL A 87 -0.23 -3.12 4.58
CA VAL A 87 -0.30 -4.55 4.26
C VAL A 87 -0.27 -5.44 5.51
N PRO A 88 0.66 -5.29 6.47
CA PRO A 88 0.60 -6.05 7.71
C PRO A 88 -0.69 -5.84 8.47
N ARG A 89 -1.18 -4.59 8.55
CA ARG A 89 -2.45 -4.27 9.21
C ARG A 89 -3.59 -5.08 8.60
N TYR A 90 -3.76 -5.05 7.28
CA TYR A 90 -4.77 -5.86 6.60
C TYR A 90 -4.66 -7.36 6.93
N LEU A 91 -3.46 -7.93 6.86
CA LEU A 91 -3.24 -9.36 7.09
C LEU A 91 -3.53 -9.75 8.55
N ILE A 92 -3.13 -8.92 9.52
CA ILE A 92 -3.37 -9.13 10.95
C ILE A 92 -4.87 -9.01 11.26
N GLU A 93 -5.54 -7.95 10.78
CA GLU A 93 -6.98 -7.76 10.98
C GLU A 93 -7.77 -8.95 10.45
N LYS A 94 -7.37 -9.46 9.28
CA LYS A 94 -8.01 -10.61 8.66
C LYS A 94 -7.81 -11.90 9.43
N GLU A 95 -6.59 -12.16 9.91
CA GLU A 95 -6.27 -13.41 10.59
C GLU A 95 -6.81 -13.46 12.02
N PHE A 96 -6.71 -12.34 12.75
CA PHE A 96 -7.11 -12.26 14.16
C PHE A 96 -8.54 -11.73 14.36
N SER A 97 -9.20 -11.26 13.30
CA SER A 97 -10.55 -10.65 13.37
C SER A 97 -10.64 -9.49 14.36
N ILE A 98 -9.62 -8.63 14.35
CA ILE A 98 -9.50 -7.43 15.20
C ILE A 98 -9.34 -6.17 14.35
N SER A 99 -9.48 -4.98 14.97
CA SER A 99 -9.00 -3.73 14.36
C SER A 99 -7.54 -3.47 14.71
N THR A 100 -6.79 -2.87 13.78
CA THR A 100 -5.44 -2.35 14.04
C THR A 100 -5.40 -0.82 14.05
N ASP A 101 -6.57 -0.15 14.10
CA ASP A 101 -6.63 1.30 14.15
C ASP A 101 -5.98 1.87 15.40
N VAL A 102 -5.32 3.01 15.21
CA VAL A 102 -4.74 3.80 16.28
C VAL A 102 -5.81 4.77 16.76
N ASP A 103 -6.15 4.71 18.04
CA ASP A 103 -7.02 5.68 18.68
C ASP A 103 -6.34 7.07 18.60
N PRO A 104 -6.98 8.08 17.97
CA PRO A 104 -6.36 9.38 17.76
C PRO A 104 -6.14 10.17 19.05
N LYS A 105 -6.85 9.85 20.14
CA LYS A 105 -6.70 10.51 21.45
C LYS A 105 -5.58 9.90 22.26
N THR A 106 -5.46 8.57 22.22
CA THR A 106 -4.52 7.84 23.10
C THR A 106 -3.25 7.39 22.39
N GLY A 107 -3.25 7.35 21.05
CA GLY A 107 -2.16 6.81 20.24
C GLY A 107 -2.00 5.29 20.35
N LYS A 108 -2.98 4.58 20.94
CA LYS A 108 -2.92 3.14 21.20
C LYS A 108 -3.69 2.33 20.16
N GLN A 109 -3.33 1.06 20.00
CA GLN A 109 -4.06 0.09 19.17
C GLN A 109 -4.82 -0.88 20.08
N THR A 110 -5.95 -0.43 20.63
CA THR A 110 -6.65 -1.09 21.74
C THR A 110 -6.88 -2.60 21.54
N ASP A 111 -7.38 -3.02 20.39
CA ASP A 111 -7.68 -4.45 20.16
C ASP A 111 -6.41 -5.29 19.99
N LEU A 112 -5.38 -4.70 19.38
CA LEU A 112 -4.05 -5.28 19.23
C LEU A 112 -3.35 -5.43 20.59
N ASP A 113 -3.51 -4.45 21.47
CA ASP A 113 -2.97 -4.48 22.83
C ASP A 113 -3.71 -5.54 23.68
N ARG A 114 -5.04 -5.62 23.60
CA ARG A 114 -5.83 -6.69 24.23
C ARG A 114 -5.45 -8.08 23.74
N LEU A 115 -5.17 -8.22 22.45
CA LEU A 115 -4.70 -9.49 21.87
C LEU A 115 -3.36 -9.91 22.49
N LEU A 116 -2.43 -8.97 22.70
CA LEU A 116 -1.16 -9.25 23.38
C LEU A 116 -1.34 -9.60 24.85
N GLU A 117 -2.22 -8.91 25.56
CA GLU A 117 -2.52 -9.18 26.98
C GLU A 117 -3.17 -10.55 27.18
N SER A 118 -3.95 -11.03 26.20
CA SER A 118 -4.62 -12.34 26.26
C SER A 118 -3.81 -13.48 25.64
N ASN A 119 -2.66 -13.20 25.03
CA ASN A 119 -1.81 -14.18 24.35
C ASN A 119 -0.33 -14.00 24.71
N GLU A 120 0.08 -14.60 25.83
CA GLU A 120 1.46 -14.54 26.33
C GLU A 120 2.48 -15.17 25.37
N GLU A 121 2.09 -16.17 24.57
CA GLU A 121 2.99 -16.76 23.56
C GLU A 121 3.32 -15.74 22.47
N LEU A 122 2.30 -15.08 21.91
CA LEU A 122 2.46 -14.03 20.90
C LEU A 122 3.26 -12.85 21.44
N LYS A 123 2.91 -12.38 22.65
CA LYS A 123 3.61 -11.29 23.31
C LYS A 123 5.08 -11.62 23.58
N GLY A 124 5.36 -12.81 24.11
CA GLY A 124 6.71 -13.31 24.33
C GLY A 124 7.50 -13.48 23.03
N PHE A 125 6.85 -13.95 21.96
CA PHE A 125 7.47 -14.05 20.64
C PHE A 125 7.87 -12.67 20.11
N ILE A 126 6.96 -11.70 20.12
CA ILE A 126 7.27 -10.33 19.66
C ILE A 126 8.38 -9.71 20.50
N ALA A 127 8.34 -9.85 21.82
CA ALA A 127 9.38 -9.34 22.73
C ALA A 127 10.76 -9.99 22.51
N SER A 128 10.81 -11.16 21.88
CA SER A 128 12.07 -11.84 21.54
C SER A 128 12.67 -11.38 20.20
N GLN A 129 11.84 -10.78 19.33
CA GLN A 129 12.27 -10.29 18.02
C GLN A 129 13.19 -9.08 18.14
N LYS A 130 14.09 -8.93 17.16
CA LYS A 130 15.10 -7.86 17.12
C LYS A 130 14.62 -6.66 16.32
N MET A 131 14.97 -5.48 16.81
CA MET A 131 14.82 -4.23 16.05
C MET A 131 15.92 -4.12 14.99
N PRO A 132 15.64 -3.44 13.85
CA PRO A 132 16.62 -3.02 12.85
C PRO A 132 17.96 -2.49 13.41
N LYS A 133 17.87 -1.61 14.41
CA LYS A 133 19.03 -0.93 15.02
C LYS A 133 19.59 -1.65 16.26
N GLY A 134 19.21 -2.91 16.48
CA GLY A 134 19.54 -3.66 17.68
C GLY A 134 18.59 -3.40 18.85
N GLY A 135 18.68 -4.25 19.86
CA GLY A 135 17.69 -4.35 20.93
C GLY A 135 16.49 -5.20 20.53
N ASN A 136 15.59 -5.43 21.49
CA ASN A 136 14.36 -6.19 21.28
C ASN A 136 13.19 -5.26 20.96
N ILE A 137 12.19 -5.78 20.25
CA ILE A 137 10.93 -5.06 20.03
C ILE A 137 10.18 -4.94 21.37
N ASP A 138 9.72 -3.73 21.69
CA ASP A 138 8.75 -3.51 22.77
C ASP A 138 7.35 -3.82 22.22
N PRO A 139 6.65 -4.88 22.71
CA PRO A 139 5.32 -5.23 22.23
C PRO A 139 4.28 -4.11 22.43
N SER A 140 4.51 -3.20 23.36
CA SER A 140 3.58 -2.09 23.66
C SER A 140 3.75 -0.92 22.70
N ARG A 141 4.87 -0.85 21.97
CA ARG A 141 5.18 0.25 21.07
C ARG A 141 4.50 0.05 19.72
N VAL A 142 3.69 1.02 19.31
CA VAL A 142 3.07 1.06 17.99
C VAL A 142 4.12 1.34 16.90
N GLY A 143 4.09 0.58 15.81
CA GLY A 143 4.93 0.82 14.63
C GLY A 143 5.13 -0.42 13.76
N THR A 144 5.68 -0.20 12.56
CA THR A 144 5.93 -1.25 11.55
C THR A 144 6.71 -2.45 12.08
N PRO A 145 7.80 -2.32 12.89
CA PRO A 145 8.52 -3.49 13.39
C PRO A 145 7.64 -4.44 14.20
N ARG A 146 6.74 -3.90 15.04
CA ARG A 146 5.75 -4.70 15.78
C ARG A 146 4.85 -5.46 14.81
N LEU A 147 4.32 -4.81 13.79
CA LEU A 147 3.44 -5.45 12.80
C LEU A 147 4.15 -6.55 11.99
N VAL A 148 5.42 -6.36 11.62
CA VAL A 148 6.21 -7.40 10.96
C VAL A 148 6.44 -8.59 11.89
N ALA A 149 6.70 -8.35 13.19
CA ALA A 149 6.82 -9.43 14.17
C ALA A 149 5.52 -10.23 14.36
N PHE A 150 4.35 -9.60 14.21
CA PHE A 150 3.08 -10.34 14.13
C PHE A 150 3.02 -11.26 12.91
N LEU A 151 3.47 -10.80 11.74
CA LEU A 151 3.54 -11.65 10.54
C LEU A 151 4.51 -12.81 10.74
N ASP A 152 5.68 -12.56 11.32
CA ASP A 152 6.66 -13.61 11.64
C ASP A 152 6.08 -14.63 12.63
N PHE A 153 5.28 -14.22 13.61
CA PHE A 153 4.57 -15.14 14.50
C PHE A 153 3.59 -16.04 13.74
N LEU A 154 2.79 -15.47 12.83
CA LEU A 154 1.85 -16.23 12.01
C LEU A 154 2.58 -17.27 11.14
N ILE A 155 3.75 -16.91 10.61
CA ILE A 155 4.57 -17.82 9.82
C ILE A 155 5.15 -18.93 10.72
N GLU A 156 5.88 -18.56 11.77
CA GLU A 156 6.70 -19.50 12.55
C GLU A 156 5.89 -20.34 13.55
N LYS A 157 4.83 -19.78 14.13
CA LYS A 157 4.03 -20.43 15.18
C LYS A 157 2.68 -20.95 14.67
N LYS A 158 2.14 -20.37 13.60
CA LYS A 158 0.87 -20.82 12.99
C LYS A 158 1.05 -21.50 11.63
N GLY A 159 2.28 -21.63 11.12
CA GLY A 159 2.59 -22.36 9.89
C GLY A 159 2.09 -21.66 8.63
N MET A 160 1.86 -20.34 8.67
CA MET A 160 1.34 -19.57 7.54
C MET A 160 2.43 -19.20 6.52
N GLU A 161 3.14 -20.20 6.01
CA GLU A 161 4.28 -20.04 5.09
C GLU A 161 3.99 -19.18 3.85
N LYS A 162 2.74 -19.16 3.39
CA LYS A 162 2.30 -18.27 2.29
C LYS A 162 2.53 -16.78 2.58
N LEU A 163 2.66 -16.36 3.84
CA LEU A 163 2.93 -14.98 4.22
C LEU A 163 4.44 -14.63 4.19
N ARG A 164 5.32 -15.62 4.07
CA ARG A 164 6.78 -15.42 4.09
C ARG A 164 7.27 -14.40 3.06
N PRO A 165 6.79 -14.39 1.79
CA PRO A 165 7.20 -13.36 0.83
C PRO A 165 6.93 -11.92 1.30
N VAL A 166 5.87 -11.71 2.08
CA VAL A 166 5.54 -10.39 2.65
C VAL A 166 6.52 -10.00 3.76
N SER A 167 6.83 -10.93 4.66
CA SER A 167 7.84 -10.70 5.71
C SER A 167 9.22 -10.41 5.10
N ASP A 168 9.64 -11.22 4.13
CA ASP A 168 10.93 -11.06 3.46
C ASP A 168 11.02 -9.73 2.71
N PHE A 169 9.95 -9.32 2.03
CA PHE A 169 9.85 -8.01 1.41
C PHE A 169 10.08 -6.86 2.41
N PHE A 170 9.49 -6.95 3.61
CA PHE A 170 9.68 -5.92 4.63
C PHE A 170 11.10 -5.89 5.21
N LYS A 171 11.75 -7.04 5.32
CA LYS A 171 13.17 -7.12 5.70
C LYS A 171 14.06 -6.45 4.64
N LYS A 172 13.84 -6.72 3.34
CA LYS A 172 14.59 -6.09 2.24
C LYS A 172 14.43 -4.57 2.19
N THR A 173 13.26 -4.05 2.58
CA THR A 173 12.96 -2.61 2.53
C THR A 173 13.48 -1.81 3.73
N GLU A 174 14.15 -2.44 4.71
CA GLU A 174 14.68 -1.77 5.90
C GLU A 174 15.68 -0.65 5.55
N LYS A 175 16.64 -0.93 4.65
CA LYS A 175 17.61 0.06 4.18
C LYS A 175 16.93 1.24 3.47
N LEU A 176 15.89 0.96 2.68
CA LEU A 176 15.10 1.99 2.00
C LEU A 176 14.37 2.90 2.99
N MET A 177 13.90 2.37 4.12
CA MET A 177 13.29 3.20 5.17
C MET A 177 14.30 4.13 5.84
N ASN A 178 15.54 3.68 5.99
CA ASN A 178 16.60 4.58 6.45
C ASN A 178 16.87 5.70 5.44
N ILE A 179 16.89 5.40 4.14
CA ILE A 179 17.01 6.43 3.08
C ILE A 179 15.84 7.42 3.16
N ARG A 180 14.60 6.91 3.24
CA ARG A 180 13.39 7.73 3.41
C ARG A 180 13.52 8.70 4.58
N ASN A 181 13.93 8.19 5.74
CA ASN A 181 14.06 9.00 6.96
C ASN A 181 15.10 10.12 6.84
N ASN A 182 16.15 9.93 6.02
CA ASN A 182 17.18 10.93 5.78
C ASN A 182 16.87 11.87 4.59
N SER A 183 15.79 11.64 3.86
CA SER A 183 15.36 12.47 2.73
C SER A 183 14.35 13.54 3.13
N ILE A 184 13.98 14.41 2.17
CA ILE A 184 13.03 15.53 2.38
C ILE A 184 11.61 15.10 2.74
N ILE A 185 11.20 13.85 2.46
CA ILE A 185 9.89 13.32 2.89
C ILE A 185 9.91 12.78 4.32
N GLY A 186 11.11 12.66 4.91
CA GLY A 186 11.36 12.21 6.28
C GLY A 186 11.81 13.37 7.16
N HIS A 187 12.98 13.22 7.77
CA HIS A 187 13.54 14.16 8.73
C HIS A 187 14.88 14.77 8.26
N GLY A 188 15.25 14.58 6.99
CA GLY A 188 16.53 15.05 6.46
C GLY A 188 16.39 15.74 5.10
N PHE A 189 17.51 15.88 4.40
CA PHE A 189 17.60 16.58 3.11
C PHE A 189 18.43 15.82 2.07
N LYS A 190 18.75 14.54 2.30
CA LYS A 190 19.51 13.74 1.33
C LYS A 190 18.66 13.48 0.09
N GLY A 191 19.28 13.62 -1.08
CA GLY A 191 18.68 13.24 -2.36
C GLY A 191 18.49 11.73 -2.48
N VAL A 192 17.59 11.32 -3.37
CA VAL A 192 17.28 9.91 -3.66
C VAL A 192 17.25 9.73 -5.17
N SER A 193 18.00 8.76 -5.68
CA SER A 193 18.03 8.35 -7.09
C SER A 193 17.68 6.87 -7.24
N GLU A 194 17.55 6.40 -8.48
CA GLU A 194 17.31 5.00 -8.78
C GLU A 194 18.47 4.11 -8.31
N GLU A 195 19.71 4.56 -8.52
CA GLU A 195 20.93 3.87 -8.13
C GLU A 195 20.98 3.68 -6.61
N ILE A 196 20.63 4.71 -5.84
CA ILE A 196 20.56 4.61 -4.37
C ILE A 196 19.57 3.53 -3.95
N ILE A 197 18.41 3.42 -4.62
CA ILE A 197 17.44 2.36 -4.31
C ILE A 197 18.03 0.99 -4.66
N LYS A 198 18.59 0.83 -5.87
CA LYS A 198 19.16 -0.45 -6.35
C LYS A 198 20.33 -0.94 -5.49
N GLU A 199 21.19 -0.05 -5.02
CA GLU A 199 22.30 -0.39 -4.12
C GLU A 199 21.83 -0.80 -2.71
N ASN A 200 20.61 -0.40 -2.33
CA ASN A 200 20.06 -0.62 -0.99
C ASN A 200 18.86 -1.58 -1.00
N TYR A 201 18.61 -2.28 -2.10
CA TYR A 201 17.53 -3.24 -2.23
C TYR A 201 17.98 -4.48 -2.99
N ASP A 202 17.84 -5.64 -2.36
CA ASP A 202 18.26 -6.91 -2.96
C ASP A 202 17.15 -7.49 -3.85
N GLY A 203 17.24 -7.19 -5.16
CA GLY A 203 16.31 -7.65 -6.19
C GLY A 203 15.62 -6.50 -6.92
N ASP A 204 14.41 -6.77 -7.46
CA ASP A 204 13.57 -5.76 -8.09
C ASP A 204 12.42 -5.37 -7.15
N VAL A 205 12.46 -4.13 -6.67
CA VAL A 205 11.48 -3.62 -5.70
C VAL A 205 10.06 -3.57 -6.27
N LEU A 206 9.88 -3.34 -7.57
CA LEU A 206 8.57 -3.29 -8.19
C LEU A 206 7.97 -4.68 -8.37
N GLU A 207 8.79 -5.67 -8.73
CA GLU A 207 8.33 -7.06 -8.83
C GLU A 207 7.97 -7.65 -7.46
N ASP A 208 8.79 -7.39 -6.44
CA ASP A 208 8.47 -7.84 -5.08
C ASP A 208 7.22 -7.13 -4.52
N LEU A 209 7.05 -5.81 -4.79
CA LEU A 209 5.83 -5.07 -4.46
C LEU A 209 4.59 -5.69 -5.12
N LYS A 210 4.70 -6.01 -6.41
CA LYS A 210 3.62 -6.65 -7.18
C LYS A 210 3.27 -8.01 -6.59
N ALA A 211 4.26 -8.82 -6.23
CA ALA A 211 4.05 -10.12 -5.61
C ALA A 211 3.31 -10.00 -4.26
N VAL A 212 3.66 -9.00 -3.43
CA VAL A 212 2.94 -8.73 -2.18
C VAL A 212 1.48 -8.34 -2.44
N VAL A 213 1.22 -7.47 -3.41
CA VAL A 213 -0.17 -7.09 -3.76
C VAL A 213 -0.95 -8.28 -4.31
N SER A 214 -0.35 -9.11 -5.15
CA SER A 214 -0.99 -10.34 -5.64
C SER A 214 -1.41 -11.27 -4.49
N LEU A 215 -0.58 -11.40 -3.45
CA LEU A 215 -0.93 -12.19 -2.28
C LEU A 215 -2.08 -11.57 -1.48
N VAL A 216 -2.09 -10.25 -1.30
CA VAL A 216 -3.21 -9.53 -0.64
C VAL A 216 -4.53 -9.79 -1.39
N LEU A 217 -4.49 -9.74 -2.72
CA LEU A 217 -5.64 -10.00 -3.57
C LEU A 217 -6.11 -11.46 -3.46
N GLU A 218 -5.18 -12.44 -3.57
CA GLU A 218 -5.48 -13.87 -3.36
C GLU A 218 -6.16 -14.08 -2.01
N LYS A 219 -5.57 -13.55 -0.93
CA LYS A 219 -6.13 -13.68 0.41
C LYS A 219 -7.50 -13.05 0.51
N SER A 220 -7.74 -11.93 -0.16
CA SER A 220 -9.06 -11.28 -0.20
C SER A 220 -10.12 -12.02 -1.03
N GLY A 221 -9.75 -13.07 -1.76
CA GLY A 221 -10.64 -13.74 -2.70
C GLY A 221 -10.95 -12.89 -3.93
N ARG A 222 -10.08 -11.92 -4.26
CA ARG A 222 -10.21 -11.05 -5.42
C ARG A 222 -9.16 -11.38 -6.45
N GLU A 223 -9.54 -11.24 -7.71
CA GLU A 223 -8.61 -11.34 -8.82
C GLU A 223 -7.79 -10.05 -8.96
N SER A 224 -6.67 -10.16 -9.68
CA SER A 224 -5.91 -8.98 -10.08
C SER A 224 -6.76 -8.11 -11.00
N GLU A 225 -7.27 -7.01 -10.48
CA GLU A 225 -7.88 -5.98 -11.33
C GLU A 225 -6.81 -5.38 -12.25
N SER A 226 -7.21 -5.04 -13.49
CA SER A 226 -6.31 -4.40 -14.45
C SER A 226 -5.81 -3.06 -13.93
N ASP A 227 -4.55 -2.72 -14.19
CA ASP A 227 -4.00 -1.40 -13.85
C ASP A 227 -4.93 -0.28 -14.37
N PRO A 228 -5.54 0.52 -13.47
CA PRO A 228 -6.52 1.52 -13.85
C PRO A 228 -5.91 2.61 -14.71
N PHE A 229 -4.63 2.95 -14.50
CA PHE A 229 -3.92 3.96 -15.27
C PHE A 229 -3.58 3.44 -16.67
N GLU A 230 -3.22 2.17 -16.82
CA GLU A 230 -3.00 1.62 -18.17
C GLU A 230 -4.29 1.45 -18.97
N ARG A 231 -5.39 1.12 -18.30
CA ARG A 231 -6.70 1.16 -18.94
C ARG A 231 -7.03 2.56 -19.44
N ILE A 232 -6.81 3.58 -18.62
CA ILE A 232 -7.01 4.98 -19.00
C ILE A 232 -6.10 5.37 -20.17
N ASN A 233 -4.81 5.04 -20.11
CA ASN A 233 -3.85 5.32 -21.17
C ASN A 233 -4.27 4.70 -22.50
N ARG A 234 -4.73 3.43 -22.48
CA ARG A 234 -5.23 2.75 -23.68
C ARG A 234 -6.40 3.50 -24.31
N ILE A 235 -7.39 3.89 -23.50
CA ILE A 235 -8.56 4.65 -23.96
C ILE A 235 -8.14 6.01 -24.55
N LEU A 236 -7.15 6.68 -23.95
CA LEU A 236 -6.61 7.94 -24.46
C LEU A 236 -5.91 7.75 -25.81
N ILE A 237 -5.06 6.74 -25.93
CA ILE A 237 -4.31 6.43 -27.18
C ILE A 237 -5.27 6.08 -28.31
N GLU A 238 -6.25 5.20 -28.06
CA GLU A 238 -7.27 4.82 -29.05
C GLU A 238 -8.04 6.05 -29.57
N ARG A 239 -8.39 6.98 -28.67
CA ARG A 239 -9.10 8.22 -29.06
C ARG A 239 -8.22 9.23 -29.77
N ILE A 240 -6.92 9.29 -29.47
CA ILE A 240 -5.98 10.16 -30.19
C ILE A 240 -5.73 9.62 -31.60
N GLY A 241 -5.58 8.30 -31.76
CA GLY A 241 -5.35 7.67 -33.07
C GLY A 241 -6.54 7.73 -34.03
N GLN A 242 -7.72 8.15 -33.56
CA GLN A 242 -8.92 8.39 -34.37
C GLN A 242 -9.09 9.85 -34.81
N LEU A 243 -8.19 10.75 -34.39
CA LEU A 243 -8.13 12.17 -34.81
C LEU A 243 -7.19 12.34 -36.00
#